data_AF-A0A399Y1L6-F1
#
_entry.id   AF-A0A399Y1L6-F1
#
_cell.length_a   1.000
_cell.length_b   1.000
_cell.length_c   1.000
_cell.angle_alpha   90.00
_cell.angle_beta   90.00
_cell.angle_gamma   90.00
#
_symmetry.space_group_name_H-M   'P 1'
#
loop_
_entity.id
_entity.type
_entity.pdbx_description
1 polymer ?
#
loop_
_entity_poly.entity_id
_entity_poly.type
_entity_poly.pdbx_seq_one_letter_code
_entity_poly.pdbx_strand_id
1 'polypeptide(L)'
;MIPPEDFYVKTGNAFRQGDILLSGVSRLTTQDPHYPPEWDEFDEHHVDIEGRLYVLAGPALVMVTSHDCAMEKEFQRRRKALIAGGYSEDDAERIADNDPTLDRTIHVSPLVDPADLKIDPGNLRAGRVVGYFPVPASADGLVPEALVDLTYRCTVDVFGVTRVASISETARSQLRFHIARLDALRSPELGFGIEEVVGKQILDVEIPQSNPLLVRLRLDDESVVELMQRPGEPRDDGPARRGKRKAPAS
;
A
#
# COMPACT_ATOMS: atom_id res chain seq x y z
N MET A 1 -12.63 2.93 -15.05
CA MET A 1 -13.09 2.41 -13.75
C MET A 1 -13.47 0.95 -13.95
N ILE A 2 -13.04 0.07 -13.04
CA ILE A 2 -13.41 -1.34 -13.10
C ILE A 2 -14.87 -1.44 -12.63
N PRO A 3 -15.76 -2.11 -13.38
CA PRO A 3 -17.13 -2.33 -12.92
C PRO A 3 -17.18 -3.08 -11.57
N PRO A 4 -18.16 -2.81 -10.69
CA PRO A 4 -18.25 -3.49 -9.39
C PRO A 4 -18.19 -5.02 -9.48
N GLU A 5 -18.82 -5.61 -10.50
CA GLU A 5 -18.84 -7.05 -10.76
C GLU A 5 -17.47 -7.66 -11.08
N ASP A 6 -16.55 -6.85 -11.63
CA ASP A 6 -15.18 -7.25 -11.98
C ASP A 6 -14.16 -6.79 -10.92
N PHE A 7 -14.60 -5.98 -9.96
CA PHE A 7 -13.75 -5.45 -8.90
C PHE A 7 -13.54 -6.46 -7.78
N TYR A 8 -14.57 -7.23 -7.42
CA TYR A 8 -14.54 -8.17 -6.31
C TYR A 8 -14.34 -9.62 -6.76
N VAL A 9 -13.65 -10.41 -5.94
CA VAL A 9 -13.45 -11.85 -6.14
C VAL A 9 -13.74 -12.62 -4.86
N LYS A 10 -13.97 -13.93 -4.99
CA LYS A 10 -14.09 -14.82 -3.83
C LYS A 10 -12.82 -14.74 -2.97
N THR A 11 -13.03 -14.60 -1.68
CA THR A 11 -11.97 -14.57 -0.67
C THR A 11 -11.25 -15.93 -0.63
N GLY A 12 -9.91 -15.90 -0.73
CA GLY A 12 -9.06 -17.07 -0.47
C GLY A 12 -8.85 -17.32 1.02
N ASN A 13 -7.88 -18.18 1.38
CA ASN A 13 -7.54 -18.44 2.78
C ASN A 13 -6.47 -17.44 3.28
N ALA A 14 -5.36 -17.29 2.57
CA ALA A 14 -4.29 -16.35 2.93
C ALA A 14 -4.69 -14.89 2.66
N PHE A 15 -4.20 -13.95 3.48
CA PHE A 15 -4.34 -12.52 3.22
C PHE A 15 -3.48 -12.12 2.04
N ARG A 16 -3.98 -11.17 1.24
CA ARG A 16 -3.31 -10.63 0.05
C ARG A 16 -3.46 -9.12 -0.02
N GLN A 17 -2.54 -8.46 -0.72
CA GLN A 17 -2.66 -7.04 -1.02
C GLN A 17 -4.01 -6.76 -1.69
N GLY A 18 -4.75 -5.77 -1.21
CA GLY A 18 -6.09 -5.44 -1.70
C GLY A 18 -7.22 -6.23 -1.05
N ASP A 19 -6.97 -7.10 -0.07
CA ASP A 19 -8.06 -7.61 0.77
C ASP A 19 -8.65 -6.46 1.60
N ILE A 20 -9.97 -6.42 1.72
CA ILE A 20 -10.72 -5.48 2.56
C ILE A 20 -11.10 -6.20 3.85
N LEU A 21 -10.73 -5.58 4.97
CA LEU A 21 -10.86 -6.14 6.30
C LEU A 21 -11.69 -5.20 7.17
N LEU A 22 -12.39 -5.76 8.15
CA LEU A 22 -12.86 -5.04 9.32
C LEU A 22 -11.79 -5.16 10.40
N SER A 23 -11.33 -4.03 10.92
CA SER A 23 -10.29 -3.98 11.96
C SER A 23 -10.46 -2.79 12.90
N GLY A 24 -9.90 -2.87 14.10
CA GLY A 24 -9.68 -1.70 14.94
C GLY A 24 -8.49 -0.90 14.43
N VAL A 25 -8.71 0.35 14.05
CA VAL A 25 -7.64 1.30 13.77
C VAL A 25 -7.40 2.16 15.00
N SER A 26 -6.15 2.51 15.24
CA SER A 26 -5.78 3.39 16.35
C SER A 26 -4.65 4.32 15.95
N ARG A 27 -4.62 5.51 16.55
CA ARG A 27 -3.59 6.51 16.34
C ARG A 27 -3.28 7.26 17.63
N LEU A 28 -2.03 7.69 17.74
CA LEU A 28 -1.58 8.55 18.82
C LEU A 28 -1.78 10.01 18.43
N THR A 29 -2.34 10.79 19.35
CA THR A 29 -2.51 12.24 19.20
C THR A 29 -2.11 12.97 20.47
N THR A 30 -1.99 14.29 20.38
CA THR A 30 -1.65 15.18 21.51
C THR A 30 -2.77 16.19 21.76
N GLN A 31 -2.61 17.09 22.74
CA GLN A 31 -3.61 18.10 23.10
C GLN A 31 -4.01 19.07 21.96
N ASP A 32 -3.19 19.19 20.92
CA ASP A 32 -3.48 20.00 19.73
C ASP A 32 -3.48 19.09 18.49
N PRO A 33 -4.54 18.28 18.28
CA PRO A 33 -4.60 17.39 17.14
C PRO A 33 -4.71 18.20 15.84
N HIS A 34 -3.79 18.00 14.91
CA HIS A 34 -4.04 18.33 13.50
C HIS A 34 -4.18 17.04 12.72
N TYR A 35 -5.40 16.75 12.27
CA TYR A 35 -5.67 15.63 11.41
C TYR A 35 -6.81 15.95 10.42
N PRO A 36 -6.85 15.24 9.29
CA PRO A 36 -7.91 15.43 8.29
C PRO A 36 -9.29 15.11 8.89
N PRO A 37 -10.31 15.97 8.70
CA PRO A 37 -11.67 15.76 9.25
C PRO A 37 -12.29 14.41 8.86
N GLU A 38 -11.93 13.87 7.70
CA GLU A 38 -12.36 12.55 7.23
C GLU A 38 -11.91 11.39 8.15
N TRP A 39 -11.05 11.63 9.14
CA TRP A 39 -10.66 10.60 10.11
C TRP A 39 -11.49 10.61 11.39
N ASP A 40 -12.40 11.57 11.57
CA ASP A 40 -13.26 11.64 12.76
C ASP A 40 -14.11 10.36 12.93
N GLU A 41 -14.47 9.68 11.83
CA GLU A 41 -15.23 8.42 11.87
C GLU A 41 -14.44 7.26 12.52
N PHE A 42 -13.11 7.35 12.56
CA PHE A 42 -12.24 6.33 13.14
C PHE A 42 -11.97 6.54 14.62
N ASP A 43 -12.38 7.68 15.19
CA ASP A 43 -12.00 8.11 16.53
C ASP A 43 -13.14 7.94 17.55
N GLU A 44 -13.86 6.82 17.48
CA GLU A 44 -14.99 6.51 18.37
C GLU A 44 -14.57 6.50 19.86
N HIS A 45 -13.36 6.05 20.14
CA HIS A 45 -12.80 5.91 21.47
C HIS A 45 -11.62 6.84 21.68
N HIS A 46 -11.60 7.46 22.85
CA HIS A 46 -10.55 8.37 23.28
C HIS A 46 -9.97 7.89 24.62
N VAL A 47 -8.70 7.49 24.62
CA VAL A 47 -8.01 7.00 25.81
C VAL A 47 -6.87 7.95 26.16
N ASP A 48 -6.93 8.50 27.37
CA ASP A 48 -5.86 9.32 27.94
C ASP A 48 -4.75 8.41 28.50
N ILE A 49 -3.52 8.59 28.01
CA ILE A 49 -2.34 7.86 28.50
C ILE A 49 -1.61 8.68 29.57
N GLU A 50 -1.38 9.98 29.35
CA GLU A 50 -0.54 10.84 30.23
C GLU A 50 -0.92 12.33 30.17
N GLY A 51 -2.21 12.67 30.07
CA GLY A 51 -2.77 14.02 30.06
C GLY A 51 -2.40 14.88 28.84
N ARG A 52 -1.41 14.46 28.05
CA ARG A 52 -0.90 15.12 26.84
C ARG A 52 -0.80 14.20 25.63
N LEU A 53 -0.92 12.89 25.87
CA LEU A 53 -0.89 11.84 24.86
C LEU A 53 -2.19 11.08 24.95
N TYR A 54 -2.84 10.94 23.80
CA TYR A 54 -4.12 10.29 23.68
C TYR A 54 -4.05 9.22 22.59
N VAL A 55 -4.81 8.16 22.76
CA VAL A 55 -5.11 7.21 21.69
C VAL A 55 -6.53 7.48 21.22
N LEU A 56 -6.67 7.71 19.93
CA LEU A 56 -7.95 7.65 19.24
C LEU A 56 -8.07 6.31 18.55
N ALA A 57 -9.20 5.62 18.70
CA ALA A 57 -9.39 4.30 18.14
C ALA A 57 -10.87 4.01 17.81
N GLY A 58 -11.08 3.16 16.82
CA GLY A 58 -12.42 2.78 16.38
C GLY A 58 -12.39 1.66 15.34
N PRO A 59 -13.54 1.02 15.07
CA PRO A 59 -13.65 0.06 13.99
C PRO A 59 -13.60 0.78 12.63
N ALA A 60 -12.89 0.20 11.67
CA ALA A 60 -12.85 0.69 10.31
C ALA A 60 -12.82 -0.45 9.30
N LEU A 61 -13.39 -0.21 8.12
CA LEU A 61 -13.01 -0.96 6.94
C LEU A 61 -11.62 -0.49 6.50
N VAL A 62 -10.72 -1.43 6.27
CA VAL A 62 -9.34 -1.15 5.88
C VAL A 62 -8.95 -2.05 4.72
N MET A 63 -8.12 -1.55 3.80
CA MET A 63 -7.56 -2.33 2.71
C MET A 63 -6.10 -2.67 3.00
N VAL A 64 -5.72 -3.94 2.79
CA VAL A 64 -4.33 -4.39 2.88
C VAL A 64 -3.48 -3.72 1.81
N THR A 65 -2.52 -2.91 2.23
CA THR A 65 -1.62 -2.17 1.32
C THR A 65 -0.23 -2.79 1.24
N SER A 66 0.17 -3.62 2.22
CA SER A 66 1.40 -4.40 2.13
C SER A 66 1.38 -5.33 0.91
N HIS A 67 2.50 -5.35 0.19
CA HIS A 67 2.69 -6.30 -0.90
C HIS A 67 2.79 -7.74 -0.36
N ASP A 68 2.32 -8.72 -1.12
CA ASP A 68 2.27 -10.14 -0.72
C ASP A 68 3.61 -10.66 -0.18
N CYS A 69 4.71 -10.32 -0.86
CA CYS A 69 6.06 -10.70 -0.40
C CYS A 69 6.46 -10.17 0.98
N ALA A 70 5.85 -9.08 1.46
CA ALA A 70 6.11 -8.55 2.79
C ALA A 70 5.38 -9.36 3.88
N MET A 71 4.29 -10.05 3.53
CA MET A 71 3.43 -10.79 4.46
C MET A 71 3.80 -12.28 4.57
N GLU A 72 4.80 -12.74 3.80
CA GLU A 72 5.32 -14.12 3.88
C GLU A 72 6.81 -14.14 4.27
N LYS A 73 7.35 -13.01 4.72
CA LYS A 73 8.81 -12.88 4.87
C LYS A 73 9.32 -13.73 6.02
N GLU A 74 8.65 -13.69 7.17
CA GLU A 74 9.03 -14.43 8.36
C GLU A 74 8.75 -15.92 8.17
N PHE A 75 7.61 -16.25 7.57
CA PHE A 75 7.25 -17.59 7.11
C PHE A 75 8.34 -18.20 6.23
N GLN A 76 8.71 -17.52 5.13
CA GLN A 76 9.72 -18.04 4.20
C GLN A 76 11.10 -18.15 4.85
N ARG A 77 11.45 -17.25 5.78
CA ARG A 77 12.70 -17.34 6.55
C ARG A 77 12.69 -18.56 7.46
N ARG A 78 11.59 -18.80 8.18
CA ARG A 78 11.41 -19.94 9.08
C ARG A 78 11.45 -21.26 8.30
N ARG A 79 10.70 -21.37 7.21
CA ARG A 79 10.69 -22.53 6.31
C ARG A 79 12.10 -22.85 5.80
N LYS A 80 12.85 -21.86 5.32
CA LYS A 80 14.24 -22.05 4.87
C LYS A 80 15.17 -22.52 5.99
N ALA A 81 15.02 -21.97 7.20
CA ALA A 81 15.82 -22.40 8.35
C ALA A 81 15.53 -23.85 8.76
N LEU A 82 14.26 -24.29 8.68
CA LEU A 82 13.86 -25.67 8.95
C LEU A 82 14.43 -26.64 7.92
N ILE A 83 14.35 -26.30 6.63
CA ILE A 83 14.96 -27.12 5.56
C ILE A 83 16.48 -27.24 5.76
N ALA A 84 17.15 -26.13 6.08
CA ALA A 84 18.59 -26.14 6.38
C ALA A 84 18.92 -26.97 7.64
N GLY A 85 17.99 -27.08 8.58
CA GLY A 85 18.07 -27.92 9.77
C GLY A 85 17.78 -29.41 9.52
N GLY A 86 17.50 -29.81 8.28
CA GLY A 86 17.30 -31.22 7.89
C GLY A 86 15.85 -31.68 7.84
N TYR A 87 14.86 -30.78 8.01
CA TYR A 87 13.45 -31.11 7.79
C TYR A 87 13.14 -31.28 6.30
N SER A 88 12.16 -32.11 5.99
CA SER A 88 11.58 -32.19 4.64
C SER A 88 10.89 -30.86 4.28
N GLU A 89 10.69 -30.60 2.99
CA GLU A 89 10.01 -29.38 2.53
C GLU A 89 8.57 -29.30 3.07
N ASP A 90 7.83 -30.41 3.01
CA ASP A 90 6.46 -30.53 3.52
C ASP A 90 6.37 -30.32 5.04
N ASP A 91 7.32 -30.89 5.81
CA ASP A 91 7.37 -30.67 7.26
C ASP A 91 7.76 -29.24 7.63
N ALA A 92 8.70 -28.65 6.89
CA ALA A 92 9.12 -27.27 7.11
C ALA A 92 8.00 -26.28 6.84
N GLU A 93 7.21 -26.49 5.79
CA GLU A 93 6.01 -25.72 5.47
C GLU A 93 4.96 -25.88 6.57
N ARG A 94 4.61 -27.11 6.93
CA ARG A 94 3.64 -27.39 7.99
C ARG A 94 4.04 -26.78 9.35
N ILE A 95 5.31 -26.85 9.73
CA ILE A 95 5.79 -26.27 11.00
C ILE A 95 5.71 -24.74 10.96
N ALA A 96 6.09 -24.11 9.85
CA ALA A 96 6.01 -22.66 9.70
C ALA A 96 4.55 -22.17 9.66
N ASP A 97 3.65 -22.90 9.00
CA ASP A 97 2.21 -22.57 8.93
C ASP A 97 1.55 -22.60 10.32
N ASN A 98 2.02 -23.48 11.20
CA ASN A 98 1.52 -23.62 12.56
C ASN A 98 2.18 -22.67 13.57
N ASP A 99 3.07 -21.77 13.13
CA ASP A 99 3.71 -20.79 13.99
C ASP A 99 2.94 -19.45 13.93
N PRO A 100 2.08 -19.16 14.93
CA PRO A 100 1.23 -17.97 14.92
C PRO A 100 2.01 -16.68 15.14
N THR A 101 3.32 -16.75 15.39
CA THR A 101 4.16 -15.57 15.62
C THR A 101 4.70 -14.96 14.34
N LEU A 102 4.66 -15.69 13.22
CA LEU A 102 5.21 -15.26 11.94
C LEU A 102 4.24 -14.34 11.19
N ASP A 103 4.79 -13.26 10.62
CA ASP A 103 4.07 -12.32 9.75
C ASP A 103 2.76 -11.80 10.39
N ARG A 104 2.78 -11.66 11.73
CA ARG A 104 1.63 -11.35 12.58
C ARG A 104 0.97 -10.00 12.29
N THR A 105 1.67 -9.10 11.62
CA THR A 105 1.20 -7.76 11.36
C THR A 105 1.18 -7.44 9.88
N ILE A 106 0.13 -6.76 9.44
CA ILE A 106 -0.05 -6.31 8.05
C ILE A 106 -0.23 -4.81 8.01
N HIS A 107 0.18 -4.21 6.88
CA HIS A 107 -0.05 -2.79 6.64
C HIS A 107 -1.39 -2.60 5.94
N VAL A 108 -2.17 -1.68 6.46
CA VAL A 108 -3.51 -1.39 5.96
C VAL A 108 -3.72 0.12 5.86
N SER A 109 -4.66 0.52 5.02
CA SER A 109 -5.14 1.89 4.88
C SER A 109 -6.66 1.91 5.01
N PRO A 110 -7.26 2.85 5.75
CA PRO A 110 -8.70 2.86 5.95
C PRO A 110 -9.45 3.26 4.69
N LEU A 111 -10.70 2.81 4.62
CA LEU A 111 -11.70 3.27 3.67
C LEU A 111 -12.42 4.47 4.29
N VAL A 112 -12.48 5.59 3.57
CA VAL A 112 -13.18 6.83 3.93
C VAL A 112 -14.34 7.11 2.98
N ASP A 113 -15.36 7.83 3.46
CA ASP A 113 -16.45 8.31 2.62
C ASP A 113 -15.96 9.43 1.68
N PRO A 114 -16.16 9.32 0.36
CA PRO A 114 -15.87 10.40 -0.59
C PRO A 114 -16.55 11.73 -0.25
N ALA A 115 -17.71 11.70 0.41
CA ALA A 115 -18.48 12.88 0.79
C ALA A 115 -17.79 13.73 1.88
N ASP A 116 -16.91 13.13 2.67
CA ASP A 116 -16.18 13.83 3.73
C ASP A 116 -14.99 14.62 3.17
N LEU A 117 -14.59 14.33 1.93
CA LEU A 117 -13.50 15.00 1.25
C LEU A 117 -13.98 16.25 0.51
N LYS A 118 -13.30 17.38 0.74
CA LYS A 118 -13.51 18.64 0.01
C LYS A 118 -12.80 18.64 -1.36
N ILE A 119 -12.96 17.56 -2.11
CA ILE A 119 -12.32 17.33 -3.43
C ILE A 119 -13.39 16.96 -4.44
N ASP A 120 -13.18 17.29 -5.72
CA ASP A 120 -14.13 16.94 -6.79
C ASP A 120 -14.44 15.43 -6.81
N PRO A 121 -15.71 15.01 -6.61
CA PRO A 121 -16.09 13.61 -6.56
C PRO A 121 -15.83 12.87 -7.87
N GLY A 122 -15.91 13.57 -9.01
CA GLY A 122 -15.62 13.00 -10.33
C GLY A 122 -14.17 12.54 -10.42
N ASN A 123 -13.23 13.38 -9.96
CA ASN A 123 -11.81 13.07 -9.93
C ASN A 123 -11.46 11.96 -8.93
N LEU A 124 -12.10 11.94 -7.75
CA LEU A 124 -11.94 10.87 -6.76
C LEU A 124 -12.35 9.51 -7.33
N ARG A 125 -13.58 9.43 -7.85
CA ARG A 125 -14.12 8.22 -8.49
C ARG A 125 -13.30 7.77 -9.70
N ALA A 126 -12.81 8.71 -10.48
CA ALA A 126 -11.95 8.42 -11.63
C ALA A 126 -10.52 7.96 -11.25
N GLY A 127 -10.17 7.94 -9.95
CA GLY A 127 -8.84 7.57 -9.47
C GLY A 127 -7.75 8.58 -9.84
N ARG A 128 -8.13 9.85 -10.09
CA ARG A 128 -7.20 10.89 -10.55
C ARG A 128 -6.46 11.57 -9.41
N VAL A 129 -7.04 11.55 -8.21
CA VAL A 129 -6.48 12.18 -7.01
C VAL A 129 -5.38 11.29 -6.43
N VAL A 130 -4.20 11.87 -6.18
CA VAL A 130 -3.09 11.15 -5.55
C VAL A 130 -3.42 10.90 -4.08
N GLY A 131 -3.00 9.75 -3.55
CA GLY A 131 -3.24 9.40 -2.15
C GLY A 131 -4.55 8.66 -1.91
N TYR A 132 -5.44 8.57 -2.91
CA TYR A 132 -6.71 7.86 -2.78
C TYR A 132 -6.85 6.79 -3.86
N PHE A 133 -7.48 5.67 -3.50
CA PHE A 133 -7.84 4.60 -4.43
C PHE A 133 -9.35 4.32 -4.38
N PRO A 134 -10.09 4.47 -5.49
CA PRO A 134 -11.55 4.32 -5.49
C PRO A 134 -11.99 2.87 -5.35
N VAL A 135 -12.98 2.64 -4.50
CA VAL A 135 -13.59 1.34 -4.22
C VAL A 135 -15.09 1.43 -4.53
N PRO A 136 -15.60 0.72 -5.55
CA PRO A 136 -17.04 0.68 -5.83
C PRO A 136 -17.77 -0.10 -4.74
N ALA A 137 -19.06 0.21 -4.52
CA ALA A 137 -19.88 -0.57 -3.59
C ALA A 137 -19.97 -2.06 -3.99
N SER A 138 -19.92 -2.97 -3.02
CA SER A 138 -20.11 -4.40 -3.26
C SER A 138 -21.59 -4.74 -3.45
N ALA A 139 -21.88 -5.78 -4.25
CA ALA A 139 -23.25 -6.18 -4.56
C ALA A 139 -24.04 -6.69 -3.34
N ASP A 140 -23.35 -7.21 -2.33
CA ASP A 140 -23.92 -7.66 -1.06
C ASP A 140 -24.07 -6.54 -0.01
N GLY A 141 -23.61 -5.32 -0.32
CA GLY A 141 -23.67 -4.16 0.56
C GLY A 141 -22.71 -4.17 1.74
N LEU A 142 -21.79 -5.15 1.82
CA LEU A 142 -20.79 -5.23 2.90
C LEU A 142 -19.69 -4.18 2.78
N VAL A 143 -19.40 -3.72 1.55
CA VAL A 143 -18.46 -2.64 1.27
C VAL A 143 -19.22 -1.49 0.61
N PRO A 144 -19.31 -0.30 1.23
CA PRO A 144 -19.94 0.87 0.62
C PRO A 144 -19.07 1.42 -0.52
N GLU A 145 -19.62 2.37 -1.30
CA GLU A 145 -18.78 3.19 -2.17
C GLU A 145 -17.83 4.00 -1.29
N ALA A 146 -16.52 3.84 -1.49
CA ALA A 146 -15.51 4.38 -0.60
C ALA A 146 -14.21 4.75 -1.33
N LEU A 147 -13.30 5.39 -0.62
CA LEU A 147 -11.92 5.60 -1.06
C LEU A 147 -10.98 4.99 -0.04
N VAL A 148 -9.95 4.26 -0.48
CA VAL A 148 -8.84 3.92 0.40
C VAL A 148 -7.94 5.14 0.52
N ASP A 149 -7.77 5.65 1.74
CA ASP A 149 -6.81 6.71 2.05
C ASP A 149 -5.41 6.13 2.21
N LEU A 150 -4.63 6.14 1.13
CA LEU A 150 -3.25 5.66 1.09
C LEU A 150 -2.28 6.61 1.80
N THR A 151 -2.71 7.85 2.09
CA THR A 151 -1.90 8.82 2.83
C THR A 151 -1.74 8.38 4.28
N TYR A 152 -2.74 7.69 4.81
CA TYR A 152 -2.71 7.03 6.11
C TYR A 152 -2.48 5.52 5.99
N ARG A 153 -1.31 5.08 6.45
CA ARG A 153 -0.96 3.66 6.56
C ARG A 153 -0.73 3.33 8.02
N CYS A 154 -1.49 2.37 8.53
CA CYS A 154 -1.32 1.83 9.87
C CYS A 154 -0.99 0.33 9.80
N THR A 155 -0.60 -0.21 10.95
CA THR A 155 -0.26 -1.62 11.10
C THR A 155 -1.27 -2.26 12.02
N VAL A 156 -1.86 -3.38 11.60
CA VAL A 156 -2.83 -4.14 12.38
C VAL A 156 -2.38 -5.58 12.57
N ASP A 157 -2.83 -6.20 13.66
CA ASP A 157 -2.59 -7.60 13.99
C ASP A 157 -3.57 -8.51 13.25
N VAL A 158 -3.06 -9.54 12.57
CA VAL A 158 -3.88 -10.49 11.78
C VAL A 158 -4.87 -11.30 12.62
N PHE A 159 -4.70 -11.39 13.95
CA PHE A 159 -5.69 -12.01 14.83
C PHE A 159 -6.84 -11.08 15.20
N GLY A 160 -6.68 -9.77 14.99
CA GLY A 160 -7.67 -8.73 15.29
C GLY A 160 -8.48 -8.27 14.09
N VAL A 161 -8.44 -9.00 12.97
CA VAL A 161 -9.09 -8.60 11.71
C VAL A 161 -10.10 -9.65 11.25
N THR A 162 -11.14 -9.20 10.55
CA THR A 162 -12.07 -10.08 9.83
C THR A 162 -12.04 -9.71 8.36
N ARG A 163 -11.84 -10.68 7.45
CA ARG A 163 -11.90 -10.41 6.01
C ARG A 163 -13.35 -10.18 5.57
N VAL A 164 -13.59 -9.05 4.91
CA VAL A 164 -14.90 -8.67 4.39
C VAL A 164 -14.97 -8.97 2.89
N ALA A 165 -13.94 -8.58 2.13
CA ALA A 165 -13.88 -8.81 0.69
C ALA A 165 -12.45 -8.96 0.18
N SER A 166 -12.30 -9.39 -1.08
CA SER A 166 -11.04 -9.41 -1.80
C SER A 166 -11.24 -8.78 -3.18
N ILE A 167 -10.27 -7.98 -3.63
CA ILE A 167 -10.34 -7.36 -4.97
C ILE A 167 -9.68 -8.23 -6.06
N SER A 168 -10.07 -8.02 -7.31
CA SER A 168 -9.54 -8.73 -8.47
C SER A 168 -8.08 -8.36 -8.76
N GLU A 169 -7.37 -9.19 -9.52
CA GLU A 169 -5.97 -8.90 -9.88
C GLU A 169 -5.83 -7.59 -10.68
N THR A 170 -6.83 -7.27 -11.51
CA THR A 170 -6.91 -6.00 -12.24
C THR A 170 -6.99 -4.84 -11.26
N ALA A 171 -7.83 -4.95 -10.22
CA ALA A 171 -7.95 -3.94 -9.17
C ALA A 171 -6.67 -3.85 -8.32
N ARG A 172 -6.02 -4.98 -7.98
CA ARG A 172 -4.72 -4.98 -7.29
C ARG A 172 -3.64 -4.27 -8.10
N SER A 173 -3.63 -4.46 -9.41
CA SER A 173 -2.68 -3.78 -10.31
C SER A 173 -2.88 -2.26 -10.28
N GLN A 174 -4.14 -1.80 -10.26
CA GLN A 174 -4.45 -0.37 -10.07
C GLN A 174 -4.05 0.13 -8.68
N LEU A 175 -4.37 -0.62 -7.61
CA LEU A 175 -3.95 -0.29 -6.25
C LEU A 175 -2.42 -0.12 -6.16
N ARG A 176 -1.64 -1.06 -6.73
CA ARG A 176 -0.17 -0.97 -6.79
C ARG A 176 0.29 0.28 -7.53
N PHE A 177 -0.36 0.66 -8.63
CA PHE A 177 -0.07 1.89 -9.34
C PHE A 177 -0.34 3.14 -8.47
N HIS A 178 -1.47 3.17 -7.74
CA HIS A 178 -1.80 4.28 -6.84
C HIS A 178 -0.81 4.41 -5.67
N ILE A 179 -0.41 3.28 -5.07
CA ILE A 179 0.63 3.25 -4.03
C ILE A 179 1.96 3.77 -4.59
N ALA A 180 2.39 3.27 -5.75
CA ALA A 180 3.63 3.72 -6.39
C ALA A 180 3.60 5.22 -6.73
N ARG A 181 2.46 5.74 -7.21
CA ARG A 181 2.26 7.16 -7.49
C ARG A 181 2.39 8.02 -6.24
N LEU A 182 1.83 7.58 -5.11
CA LEU A 182 1.97 8.27 -3.82
C LEU A 182 3.42 8.21 -3.32
N ASP A 183 4.05 7.03 -3.36
CA ASP A 183 5.41 6.84 -2.87
C ASP A 183 6.44 7.62 -3.70
N ALA A 184 6.22 7.78 -5.01
CA ALA A 184 7.04 8.63 -5.87
C ALA A 184 7.03 10.10 -5.41
N LEU A 185 5.88 10.63 -4.99
CA LEU A 185 5.79 12.00 -4.46
C LEU A 185 6.41 12.15 -3.07
N ARG A 186 6.55 11.06 -2.31
CA ARG A 186 7.17 11.04 -0.98
C ARG A 186 8.70 10.87 -1.04
N SER A 187 9.31 10.77 -2.23
CA SER A 187 10.77 10.73 -2.35
C SER A 187 11.39 12.11 -2.02
N PRO A 188 12.33 12.21 -1.07
CA PRO A 188 12.94 13.49 -0.67
C PRO A 188 13.60 14.24 -1.84
N GLU A 189 14.15 13.51 -2.81
CA GLU A 189 14.77 14.09 -4.01
C GLU A 189 13.72 14.76 -4.93
N LEU A 190 12.47 14.27 -4.91
CA LEU A 190 11.35 14.92 -5.59
C LEU A 190 10.80 16.12 -4.81
N GLY A 191 10.92 16.16 -3.48
CA GLY A 191 10.51 17.33 -2.70
C GLY A 191 11.22 18.61 -3.14
N PHE A 192 12.54 18.53 -3.34
CA PHE A 192 13.34 19.64 -3.85
C PHE A 192 13.01 19.98 -5.32
N GLY A 193 12.82 18.97 -6.17
CA GLY A 193 12.46 19.20 -7.59
C GLY A 193 11.02 19.68 -7.80
N ILE A 194 10.08 19.35 -6.92
CA ILE A 194 8.69 19.81 -6.98
C ILE A 194 8.59 21.24 -6.45
N GLU A 195 9.30 21.61 -5.38
CA GLU A 195 9.33 22.99 -4.85
C GLU A 195 9.77 24.02 -5.91
N GLU A 196 10.71 23.69 -6.79
CA GLU A 196 11.14 24.55 -7.91
C GLU A 196 10.07 24.75 -9.01
N VAL A 197 9.01 23.93 -8.98
CA VAL A 197 8.02 23.79 -10.05
C VAL A 197 6.61 24.13 -9.57
N VAL A 198 6.40 24.28 -8.25
CA VAL A 198 5.12 24.71 -7.68
C VAL A 198 4.71 26.06 -8.28
N GLY A 199 3.56 26.07 -8.96
CA GLY A 199 3.01 27.25 -9.66
C GLY A 199 3.22 27.27 -11.19
N LYS A 200 3.93 26.28 -11.76
CA LYS A 200 4.16 26.15 -13.21
C LYS A 200 3.25 25.11 -13.85
N GLN A 201 2.84 25.33 -15.10
CA GLN A 201 1.97 24.40 -15.84
C GLN A 201 2.79 23.37 -16.62
N ILE A 202 2.44 22.08 -16.52
CA ILE A 202 3.05 21.01 -17.33
C ILE A 202 2.46 21.09 -18.75
N LEU A 203 3.33 21.26 -19.74
CA LEU A 203 2.94 21.29 -21.16
C LEU A 203 3.08 19.93 -21.83
N ASP A 204 4.05 19.12 -21.41
CA ASP A 204 4.40 17.89 -22.10
C ASP A 204 5.08 16.87 -21.17
N VAL A 205 4.90 15.58 -21.45
CA VAL A 205 5.48 14.47 -20.66
C VAL A 205 6.11 13.45 -21.60
N GLU A 206 7.40 13.23 -21.44
CA GLU A 206 8.17 12.24 -22.21
C GLU A 206 8.69 11.13 -21.28
N ILE A 207 8.44 9.88 -21.67
CA ILE A 207 8.94 8.69 -20.94
C ILE A 207 9.91 7.94 -21.86
N PRO A 208 11.21 8.31 -21.86
CA PRO A 208 12.20 7.58 -22.64
C PRO A 208 12.35 6.15 -22.13
N GLN A 209 12.35 5.18 -23.06
CA GLN A 209 12.64 3.77 -22.76
C GLN A 209 14.13 3.62 -22.37
N SER A 210 14.43 3.92 -21.11
CA SER A 210 15.75 3.84 -20.52
C SER A 210 15.69 3.10 -19.18
N ASN A 211 16.81 2.50 -18.76
CA ASN A 211 16.96 1.82 -17.48
C ASN A 211 18.15 2.47 -16.73
N PRO A 212 17.94 3.15 -15.59
CA PRO A 212 16.69 3.25 -14.81
C PRO A 212 15.60 4.07 -15.51
N LEU A 213 14.35 3.83 -15.10
CA LEU A 213 13.17 4.53 -15.63
C LEU A 213 13.31 6.03 -15.38
N LEU A 214 13.21 6.82 -16.44
CA LEU A 214 13.31 8.28 -16.41
C LEU A 214 12.01 8.87 -16.96
N VAL A 215 11.45 9.87 -16.28
CA VAL A 215 10.31 10.66 -16.75
C VAL A 215 10.75 12.11 -16.90
N ARG A 216 10.53 12.71 -18.07
CA ARG A 216 10.81 14.13 -18.32
C ARG A 216 9.51 14.92 -18.39
N LEU A 217 9.43 15.99 -17.62
CA LEU A 217 8.32 16.93 -17.65
C LEU A 217 8.79 18.24 -18.26
N ARG A 218 8.14 18.72 -19.33
CA ARG A 218 8.38 20.05 -19.87
C ARG A 218 7.34 21.02 -19.34
N LEU A 219 7.80 22.14 -18.82
CA LEU A 219 6.98 23.18 -18.19
C LEU A 219 6.72 24.35 -19.16
N ASP A 220 5.81 25.24 -18.76
CA ASP A 220 5.39 26.44 -19.50
C ASP A 220 6.48 27.50 -19.67
N ASP A 221 7.49 27.49 -18.81
CA ASP A 221 8.71 28.28 -18.93
C ASP A 221 9.81 27.61 -19.77
N GLU A 222 9.45 26.54 -20.50
CA GLU A 222 10.34 25.69 -21.31
C GLU A 222 11.38 24.89 -20.51
N SER A 223 11.38 24.96 -19.17
CA SER A 223 12.27 24.15 -18.35
C SER A 223 11.86 22.68 -18.35
N VAL A 224 12.86 21.79 -18.16
CA VAL A 224 12.68 20.33 -18.19
C VAL A 224 13.10 19.75 -16.85
N VAL A 225 12.19 19.03 -16.21
CA VAL A 225 12.42 18.34 -14.93
C VAL A 225 12.58 16.86 -15.21
N GLU A 226 13.70 16.28 -14.80
CA GLU A 226 13.97 14.84 -14.93
C GLU A 226 13.70 14.12 -13.59
N LEU A 227 12.67 13.29 -13.57
CA LEU A 227 12.34 12.42 -12.45
C LEU A 227 13.04 11.08 -12.67
N MET A 228 14.15 10.88 -11.96
CA MET A 228 14.93 9.64 -12.00
C MET A 228 14.67 8.83 -10.72
N GLN A 229 14.18 7.60 -10.87
CA GLN A 229 14.15 6.66 -9.75
C GLN A 229 15.46 5.86 -9.78
N ARG A 230 16.46 6.22 -8.96
CA ARG A 230 17.64 5.36 -8.76
C ARG A 230 17.24 4.20 -7.83
N PRO A 231 17.26 2.93 -8.28
CA PRO A 231 17.17 1.82 -7.35
C PRO A 231 18.33 1.95 -6.36
N GLY A 232 18.05 1.84 -5.06
CA GLY A 232 19.10 1.87 -4.04
C GLY A 232 20.19 0.84 -4.37
N GLU A 233 21.46 1.23 -4.24
CA GLU A 233 22.57 0.33 -4.52
C GLU A 233 22.46 -0.90 -3.62
N PRO A 234 22.48 -2.13 -4.19
CA PRO A 234 22.52 -3.33 -3.40
C PRO A 234 23.82 -3.32 -2.59
N ARG A 235 23.70 -3.37 -1.26
CA ARG A 235 24.85 -3.60 -0.38
C ARG A 235 25.49 -4.96 -0.73
N ASP A 236 26.82 -5.02 -0.64
CA ASP A 236 27.64 -6.19 -1.00
C ASP A 236 27.33 -7.47 -0.19
N ASP A 237 26.44 -7.41 0.81
CA ASP A 237 25.95 -8.53 1.64
C ASP A 237 24.62 -9.14 1.14
N GLY A 238 24.09 -8.68 0.01
CA GLY A 238 22.92 -9.27 -0.66
C GLY A 238 23.23 -10.58 -1.39
N PRO A 239 22.25 -11.51 -1.55
CA PRO A 239 22.49 -12.80 -2.19
C PRO A 239 22.90 -12.62 -3.65
N ALA A 240 24.12 -13.03 -3.98
CA ALA A 240 24.65 -12.99 -5.33
C ALA A 240 23.75 -13.77 -6.30
N ARG A 241 23.22 -13.08 -7.32
CA ARG A 241 22.55 -13.72 -8.46
C ARG A 241 23.56 -14.61 -9.17
N ARG A 242 23.44 -15.93 -9.00
CA ARG A 242 24.18 -16.94 -9.78
C ARG A 242 23.70 -16.86 -11.24
N GLY A 243 24.44 -16.14 -12.07
CA GLY A 243 24.22 -16.08 -13.51
C GLY A 243 24.38 -17.47 -14.15
N LYS A 244 23.42 -17.85 -15.00
CA LYS A 244 23.48 -19.08 -15.82
C LYS A 244 24.76 -19.07 -16.67
N ARG A 245 25.59 -20.11 -16.51
CA ARG A 245 26.68 -20.46 -17.43
C ARG A 245 26.10 -20.64 -18.84
N LYS A 246 26.60 -19.88 -19.82
CA LYS A 246 26.42 -20.20 -21.25
C LYS A 246 27.04 -21.58 -21.52
N ALA A 247 26.28 -22.48 -22.11
CA ALA A 247 26.82 -23.71 -22.69
C ALA A 247 27.69 -23.35 -23.92
N PRO A 248 28.81 -24.05 -24.16
CA PRO A 248 29.61 -23.85 -25.36
C PRO A 248 28.82 -24.37 -26.57
N ALA A 249 28.82 -23.58 -27.64
CA ALA A 249 28.31 -23.99 -28.95
C ALA A 249 29.21 -25.10 -29.51
N SER A 250 28.58 -26.19 -29.93
CA SER A 250 29.14 -27.24 -30.79
C SER A 250 28.51 -27.12 -32.17
#